data_AF-A0A535UDI9-F1
#
_entry.id   AF-A0A535UDI9-F1
#
_cell.length_a   1.000
_cell.length_b   1.000
_cell.length_c   1.000
_cell.angle_alpha   90.00
_cell.angle_beta   90.00
_cell.angle_gamma   90.00
#
_symmetry.space_group_name_H-M   'P 1'
#
loop_
_entity.id
_entity.type
_entity.pdbx_description
1 polymer ?
#
loop_
_entity_poly.entity_id
_entity_poly.type
_entity_poly.pdbx_seq_one_letter_code
_entity_poly.pdbx_strand_id
1 'polypeptide(L)'
;RMGQIRKVAAATHAAMADAGLTDPKDVHLVMVKVPGLTTASIKDAESRGKTVVSHDLTFGPEGAGVYANDAAALGVAMALGEVPESLLSDAVVRRNWDLYSEVAMTSSGGEKRHGEVVVFGNSNASVSALRIGHAVTRDFIDADGVRNALRSAGLRFTDGLPDEKDLSSRLVHVFAKSVIPGSDQIRGQRITLLDDADAYQIGKALGGMLVASVTGRTTNYVSGGERNSHQGPPGGNIVAAVVRTEA
;
A
#
# COMPACT_ATOMS: atom_id res chain seq x y z
N ARG A 1 -14.64 -3.43 -7.76
CA ARG A 1 -15.80 -4.33 -7.61
C ARG A 1 -15.37 -5.66 -7.01
N MET A 2 -16.28 -6.41 -6.40
CA MET A 2 -16.09 -7.71 -5.75
C MET A 2 -15.41 -8.75 -6.63
N GLY A 3 -15.66 -8.72 -7.95
CA GLY A 3 -14.98 -9.62 -8.88
C GLY A 3 -13.46 -9.45 -8.89
N GLN A 4 -12.95 -8.24 -8.66
CA GLN A 4 -11.51 -7.99 -8.51
C GLN A 4 -11.02 -8.34 -7.10
N ILE A 5 -11.76 -7.93 -6.06
CA ILE A 5 -11.44 -8.21 -4.64
C ILE A 5 -11.19 -9.71 -4.45
N ARG A 6 -12.12 -10.56 -4.89
CA ARG A 6 -12.00 -12.02 -4.79
C ARG A 6 -10.82 -12.60 -5.57
N LYS A 7 -10.55 -12.07 -6.77
CA LYS A 7 -9.43 -12.53 -7.60
C LYS A 7 -8.08 -12.17 -6.98
N VAL A 8 -7.96 -10.96 -6.43
CA VAL A 8 -6.74 -10.55 -5.73
C VAL A 8 -6.57 -11.37 -4.47
N ALA A 9 -7.63 -11.60 -3.69
CA ALA A 9 -7.53 -12.45 -2.50
C ALA A 9 -7.06 -13.87 -2.80
N ALA A 10 -7.62 -14.49 -3.84
CA ALA A 10 -7.18 -15.82 -4.30
C ALA A 10 -5.71 -15.81 -4.73
N ALA A 11 -5.26 -14.77 -5.44
CA ALA A 11 -3.86 -14.63 -5.84
C ALA A 11 -2.93 -14.36 -4.64
N THR A 12 -3.38 -13.62 -3.63
CA THR A 12 -2.63 -13.41 -2.39
C THR A 12 -2.45 -14.72 -1.63
N HIS A 13 -3.50 -15.53 -1.48
CA HIS A 13 -3.37 -16.86 -0.88
C HIS A 13 -2.41 -17.77 -1.66
N ALA A 14 -2.50 -17.75 -2.99
CA ALA A 14 -1.58 -18.53 -3.84
C ALA A 14 -0.12 -18.07 -3.65
N ALA A 15 0.14 -16.76 -3.59
CA ALA A 15 1.46 -16.20 -3.35
C ALA A 15 1.99 -16.48 -1.92
N MET A 16 1.11 -16.48 -0.91
CA MET A 16 1.49 -16.92 0.44
C MET A 16 1.91 -18.39 0.45
N ALA A 17 1.13 -19.26 -0.21
CA ALA A 17 1.45 -20.69 -0.31
C ALA A 17 2.76 -20.93 -1.06
N ASP A 18 3.01 -20.20 -2.15
CA ASP A 18 4.27 -20.22 -2.91
C ASP A 18 5.47 -19.80 -2.03
N ALA A 19 5.27 -18.80 -1.17
CA ALA A 19 6.27 -18.36 -0.19
C ALA A 19 6.38 -19.25 1.05
N GLY A 20 5.57 -20.30 1.19
CA GLY A 20 5.53 -21.16 2.38
C GLY A 20 5.04 -20.45 3.65
N LEU A 21 4.22 -19.39 3.50
CA LEU A 21 3.63 -18.62 4.59
C LEU A 21 2.22 -19.16 4.90
N THR A 22 1.96 -19.50 6.15
CA THR A 22 0.67 -20.05 6.60
C THR A 22 -0.06 -19.15 7.59
N ASP A 23 0.66 -18.34 8.37
CA ASP A 23 0.09 -17.31 9.24
C ASP A 23 0.10 -15.95 8.51
N PRO A 24 -1.07 -15.30 8.31
CA PRO A 24 -1.13 -13.93 7.79
C PRO A 24 -0.26 -12.93 8.55
N LYS A 25 0.01 -13.16 9.85
CA LYS A 25 0.86 -12.27 10.67
C LYS A 25 2.32 -12.25 10.24
N ASP A 26 2.76 -13.26 9.51
CA ASP A 26 4.12 -13.33 8.96
C ASP A 26 4.24 -12.55 7.64
N VAL A 27 3.14 -12.04 7.08
CA VAL A 27 3.12 -11.18 5.90
C VAL A 27 3.33 -9.73 6.32
N HIS A 28 4.29 -9.05 5.69
CA HIS A 28 4.61 -7.65 6.00
C HIS A 28 4.46 -6.68 4.82
N LEU A 29 4.29 -7.19 3.60
CA LEU A 29 3.98 -6.37 2.43
C LEU A 29 3.35 -7.24 1.36
N VAL A 30 2.28 -6.76 0.74
CA VAL A 30 1.68 -7.38 -0.46
C VAL A 30 1.63 -6.33 -1.56
N MET A 31 2.53 -6.45 -2.53
CA MET A 31 2.52 -5.59 -3.70
C MET A 31 1.56 -6.15 -4.75
N VAL A 32 0.64 -5.32 -5.22
CA VAL A 32 -0.33 -5.71 -6.24
C VAL A 32 -0.28 -4.73 -7.41
N LYS A 33 -0.10 -5.26 -8.62
CA LYS A 33 -0.30 -4.51 -9.87
C LYS A 33 -1.55 -5.04 -10.55
N VAL A 34 -2.54 -4.18 -10.79
CA VAL A 34 -3.82 -4.55 -11.43
C VAL A 34 -4.06 -3.79 -12.73
N PRO A 35 -4.92 -4.33 -13.63
CA PRO A 35 -5.32 -3.60 -14.82
C PRO A 35 -6.10 -2.32 -14.46
N GLY A 36 -5.80 -1.22 -15.16
CA GLY A 36 -6.63 -0.02 -15.21
C GLY A 36 -7.65 -0.10 -16.35
N LEU A 37 -8.76 0.65 -16.24
CA LEU A 37 -9.64 0.82 -17.39
C LEU A 37 -8.97 1.68 -18.46
N THR A 38 -9.30 1.38 -19.71
CA THR A 38 -8.89 2.17 -20.88
C THR A 38 -10.15 2.45 -21.70
N THR A 39 -10.09 3.43 -22.60
CA THR A 39 -11.18 3.70 -23.54
C THR A 39 -11.62 2.43 -24.30
N ALA A 40 -10.67 1.56 -24.66
CA ALA A 40 -10.96 0.31 -25.34
C ALA A 40 -11.69 -0.69 -24.44
N SER A 41 -11.26 -0.86 -23.17
CA SER A 41 -11.91 -1.81 -22.26
C SER A 41 -13.28 -1.33 -21.78
N ILE A 42 -13.50 -0.01 -21.69
CA ILE A 42 -14.83 0.57 -21.44
C ILE A 42 -15.77 0.25 -22.61
N LYS A 43 -15.37 0.54 -23.85
CA LYS A 43 -16.17 0.23 -25.04
C LYS A 43 -16.47 -1.26 -25.18
N ASP A 44 -15.51 -2.13 -24.85
CA ASP A 44 -15.73 -3.58 -24.83
C ASP A 44 -16.76 -4.01 -23.78
N ALA A 45 -16.76 -3.40 -22.60
CA ALA A 45 -17.77 -3.69 -21.58
C ALA A 45 -19.17 -3.26 -22.06
N GLU A 46 -19.28 -2.05 -22.62
CA GLU A 46 -20.54 -1.49 -23.11
C GLU A 46 -21.11 -2.26 -24.30
N SER A 47 -20.27 -2.72 -25.24
CA SER A 47 -20.71 -3.54 -26.38
C SER A 47 -21.30 -4.88 -25.95
N ARG A 48 -20.91 -5.38 -24.76
CA ARG A 48 -21.44 -6.59 -24.13
C ARG A 48 -22.59 -6.30 -23.14
N GLY A 49 -23.13 -5.08 -23.13
CA GLY A 49 -24.21 -4.66 -22.24
C GLY A 49 -23.81 -4.64 -20.76
N LYS A 50 -22.52 -4.45 -20.45
CA LYS A 50 -21.99 -4.35 -19.09
C LYS A 50 -21.66 -2.91 -18.73
N THR A 51 -21.72 -2.60 -17.44
CA THR A 51 -21.29 -1.29 -16.91
C THR A 51 -19.85 -1.35 -16.39
N VAL A 52 -19.20 -0.19 -16.30
CA VAL A 52 -17.91 -0.01 -15.63
C VAL A 52 -18.07 0.78 -14.33
N VAL A 53 -17.02 0.81 -13.51
CA VAL A 53 -17.03 1.55 -12.22
C VAL A 53 -16.92 3.05 -12.40
N SER A 54 -16.22 3.49 -13.44
CA SER A 54 -16.02 4.90 -13.76
C SER A 54 -15.56 5.03 -15.21
N HIS A 55 -15.90 6.16 -15.83
CA HIS A 55 -15.40 6.60 -17.12
C HIS A 55 -14.26 7.62 -16.99
N ASP A 56 -13.96 8.08 -15.78
CA ASP A 56 -12.82 8.93 -15.48
C ASP A 56 -11.53 8.11 -15.54
N LEU A 57 -10.65 8.44 -16.49
CA LEU A 57 -9.36 7.75 -16.68
C LEU A 57 -8.19 8.46 -15.98
N THR A 58 -8.47 9.51 -15.18
CA THR A 58 -7.47 10.18 -14.35
C THR A 58 -7.22 9.45 -13.03
N PHE A 59 -6.30 9.96 -12.21
CA PHE A 59 -6.10 9.53 -10.81
C PHE A 59 -6.84 10.43 -9.81
N GLY A 60 -7.91 11.10 -10.26
CA GLY A 60 -8.78 11.89 -9.40
C GLY A 60 -9.64 11.03 -8.46
N PRO A 61 -10.46 11.66 -7.59
CA PRO A 61 -11.27 10.96 -6.59
C PRO A 61 -12.24 9.91 -7.14
N GLU A 62 -12.63 10.00 -8.42
CA GLU A 62 -13.50 9.02 -9.07
C GLU A 62 -12.80 8.28 -10.23
N GLY A 63 -11.47 8.39 -10.30
CA GLY A 63 -10.67 7.77 -11.35
C GLY A 63 -10.74 6.25 -11.34
N ALA A 64 -10.84 5.64 -12.52
CA ALA A 64 -10.89 4.19 -12.67
C ALA A 64 -9.62 3.50 -12.13
N GLY A 65 -8.46 4.16 -12.20
CA GLY A 65 -7.21 3.65 -11.63
C GLY A 65 -7.27 3.52 -10.11
N VAL A 66 -7.83 4.53 -9.41
CA VAL A 66 -7.96 4.49 -7.95
C VAL A 66 -9.01 3.48 -7.49
N TYR A 67 -10.09 3.28 -8.23
CA TYR A 67 -11.02 2.16 -7.99
C TYR A 67 -10.35 0.79 -8.10
N ALA A 68 -9.44 0.62 -9.07
CA ALA A 68 -8.72 -0.63 -9.23
C ALA A 68 -7.75 -0.87 -8.07
N ASN A 69 -7.00 0.15 -7.64
CA ASN A 69 -6.13 0.08 -6.47
C ASN A 69 -6.91 -0.29 -5.20
N ASP A 70 -8.01 0.41 -4.94
CA ASP A 70 -8.84 0.24 -3.74
C ASP A 70 -9.47 -1.16 -3.68
N ALA A 71 -9.98 -1.66 -4.80
CA ALA A 71 -10.47 -3.03 -4.88
C ALA A 71 -9.36 -4.09 -4.72
N ALA A 72 -8.13 -3.80 -5.16
CA ALA A 72 -7.00 -4.69 -4.92
C ALA A 72 -6.60 -4.71 -3.44
N ALA A 73 -6.59 -3.56 -2.78
CA ALA A 73 -6.22 -3.45 -1.37
C ALA A 73 -7.22 -4.19 -0.46
N LEU A 74 -8.52 -4.06 -0.74
CA LEU A 74 -9.55 -4.86 -0.07
C LEU A 74 -9.42 -6.36 -0.35
N GLY A 75 -8.93 -6.74 -1.53
CA GLY A 75 -8.63 -8.14 -1.83
C GLY A 75 -7.51 -8.71 -0.96
N VAL A 76 -6.45 -7.93 -0.73
CA VAL A 76 -5.39 -8.29 0.22
C VAL A 76 -5.95 -8.37 1.64
N ALA A 77 -6.70 -7.36 2.09
CA ALA A 77 -7.30 -7.33 3.42
C ALA A 77 -8.19 -8.56 3.68
N MET A 78 -8.96 -8.96 2.66
CA MET A 78 -9.80 -10.16 2.73
C MET A 78 -8.97 -11.44 2.85
N ALA A 79 -7.90 -11.59 2.06
CA ALA A 79 -7.04 -12.78 2.11
C ALA A 79 -6.30 -12.92 3.44
N LEU A 80 -5.86 -11.81 4.04
CA LEU A 80 -5.14 -11.83 5.30
C LEU A 80 -6.06 -11.86 6.52
N GLY A 81 -7.38 -11.86 6.31
CA GLY A 81 -8.38 -11.88 7.39
C GLY A 81 -8.51 -10.56 8.14
N GLU A 82 -7.92 -9.48 7.64
CA GLU A 82 -8.02 -8.12 8.21
C GLU A 82 -9.44 -7.57 8.04
N VAL A 83 -10.11 -7.90 6.92
CA VAL A 83 -11.50 -7.52 6.65
C VAL A 83 -12.31 -8.76 6.22
N PRO A 84 -13.36 -9.15 6.96
CA PRO A 84 -14.20 -10.28 6.55
C PRO A 84 -15.01 -9.98 5.29
N GLU A 85 -15.20 -10.98 4.43
CA GLU A 85 -15.94 -10.84 3.16
C GLU A 85 -17.38 -10.31 3.37
N SER A 86 -18.00 -10.59 4.51
CA SER A 86 -19.35 -10.12 4.85
C SER A 86 -19.48 -8.60 4.94
N LEU A 87 -18.38 -7.87 5.14
CA LEU A 87 -18.35 -6.41 5.14
C LEU A 87 -18.03 -5.82 3.76
N LEU A 88 -17.73 -6.66 2.76
CA LEU A 88 -17.30 -6.24 1.44
C LEU A 88 -18.45 -6.28 0.43
N SER A 89 -18.54 -5.22 -0.36
CA SER A 89 -19.43 -5.12 -1.51
C SER A 89 -18.89 -4.11 -2.52
N ASP A 90 -19.52 -3.98 -3.68
CA ASP A 90 -19.15 -2.92 -4.63
C ASP A 90 -19.32 -1.52 -4.03
N ALA A 91 -20.26 -1.35 -3.11
CA ALA A 91 -20.64 -0.06 -2.54
C ALA A 91 -19.65 0.48 -1.49
N VAL A 92 -18.82 -0.38 -0.87
CA VAL A 92 -17.85 0.06 0.15
C VAL A 92 -16.54 0.56 -0.46
N VAL A 93 -16.23 0.16 -1.69
CA VAL A 93 -15.00 0.55 -2.39
C VAL A 93 -14.95 2.06 -2.53
N ARG A 94 -13.87 2.70 -2.05
CA ARG A 94 -13.69 4.17 -1.96
C ARG A 94 -14.58 4.89 -0.95
N ARG A 95 -15.53 4.21 -0.30
CA ARG A 95 -16.58 4.85 0.52
C ARG A 95 -16.41 4.57 2.00
N ASN A 96 -16.06 3.33 2.38
CA ASN A 96 -15.82 2.97 3.77
C ASN A 96 -14.32 2.79 4.01
N TRP A 97 -13.66 3.84 4.52
CA TRP A 97 -12.21 3.86 4.71
C TRP A 97 -11.77 3.11 5.97
N ASP A 98 -12.71 2.70 6.84
CA ASP A 98 -12.44 1.87 8.02
C ASP A 98 -12.09 0.43 7.63
N LEU A 99 -12.32 0.04 6.38
CA LEU A 99 -11.92 -1.25 5.82
C LEU A 99 -10.58 -1.08 5.13
N TYR A 100 -9.52 -1.68 5.63
CA TYR A 100 -8.18 -1.54 5.06
C TYR A 100 -7.29 -2.75 5.34
N SER A 101 -6.18 -2.81 4.62
CA SER A 101 -5.05 -3.68 4.94
C SER A 101 -3.88 -2.84 5.42
N GLU A 102 -3.16 -3.31 6.43
CA GLU A 102 -1.93 -2.68 6.96
C GLU A 102 -0.69 -3.02 6.14
N VAL A 103 -0.81 -3.90 5.14
CA VAL A 103 0.31 -4.38 4.32
C VAL A 103 0.08 -4.31 2.81
N ALA A 104 -1.09 -3.89 2.34
CA ALA A 104 -1.39 -3.80 0.91
C ALA A 104 -0.77 -2.57 0.24
N MET A 105 0.08 -2.80 -0.76
CA MET A 105 0.64 -1.76 -1.62
C MET A 105 0.20 -1.96 -3.06
N THR A 106 -0.75 -1.16 -3.51
CA THR A 106 -1.40 -1.40 -4.80
C THR A 106 -1.09 -0.30 -5.82
N SER A 107 -1.06 -0.72 -7.07
CA SER A 107 -0.93 0.15 -8.23
C SER A 107 -1.71 -0.40 -9.41
N SER A 108 -2.15 0.49 -10.30
CA SER A 108 -2.90 0.14 -11.49
C SER A 108 -2.16 0.60 -12.74
N GLY A 109 -2.45 -0.02 -13.89
CA GLY A 109 -1.92 0.44 -15.17
C GLY A 109 -2.68 -0.17 -16.35
N GLY A 110 -2.79 0.57 -17.45
CA GLY A 110 -3.55 0.14 -18.64
C GLY A 110 -2.85 -0.90 -19.50
N GLU A 111 -1.59 -1.24 -19.19
CA GLU A 111 -0.72 -2.10 -19.99
C GLU A 111 -1.00 -3.60 -19.82
N LYS A 112 -1.62 -4.02 -18.71
CA LYS A 112 -1.90 -5.44 -18.40
C LYS A 112 -3.39 -5.74 -18.41
N ARG A 113 -3.74 -7.02 -18.61
CA ARG A 113 -5.13 -7.53 -18.49
C ARG A 113 -5.33 -8.45 -17.29
N HIS A 114 -4.26 -8.83 -16.61
CA HIS A 114 -4.26 -9.66 -15.41
C HIS A 114 -3.65 -8.89 -14.24
N GLY A 115 -4.01 -9.29 -13.02
CA GLY A 115 -3.37 -8.80 -11.81
C GLY A 115 -2.13 -9.64 -11.48
N GLU A 116 -1.14 -9.02 -10.89
CA GLU A 116 0.08 -9.66 -10.36
C GLU A 116 0.20 -9.34 -8.88
N VAL A 117 0.54 -10.34 -8.07
CA VAL A 117 0.67 -10.24 -6.62
C VAL A 117 2.05 -10.74 -6.23
N VAL A 118 2.75 -9.97 -5.39
CA VAL A 118 4.00 -10.37 -4.75
C VAL A 118 3.83 -10.21 -3.25
N VAL A 119 4.04 -11.29 -2.50
CA VAL A 119 3.96 -11.32 -1.03
C VAL A 119 5.37 -11.32 -0.46
N PHE A 120 5.59 -10.47 0.54
CA PHE A 120 6.81 -10.44 1.33
C PHE A 120 6.45 -10.76 2.78
N GLY A 121 7.14 -11.73 3.34
CA GLY A 121 6.96 -12.16 4.71
C GLY A 121 8.19 -12.83 5.28
N ASN A 122 8.08 -13.27 6.53
CA ASN A 122 9.13 -14.00 7.21
C ASN A 122 8.69 -15.45 7.43
N SER A 123 9.60 -16.41 7.28
CA SER A 123 9.30 -17.82 7.54
C SER A 123 10.45 -18.45 8.30
N ASN A 124 10.14 -19.30 9.29
CA ASN A 124 11.14 -20.09 10.01
C ASN A 124 11.84 -21.12 9.09
N ALA A 125 11.29 -21.39 7.91
CA ALA A 125 11.91 -22.23 6.90
C ALA A 125 12.82 -21.45 5.93
N SER A 126 12.85 -20.11 6.01
CA SER A 126 13.68 -19.28 5.13
C SER A 126 15.15 -19.33 5.54
N VAL A 127 16.04 -19.41 4.54
CA VAL A 127 17.50 -19.29 4.69
C VAL A 127 18.02 -17.89 4.36
N SER A 128 17.12 -16.93 4.17
CA SER A 128 17.48 -15.56 3.80
C SER A 128 18.19 -14.84 4.94
N ALA A 129 19.28 -14.13 4.63
CA ALA A 129 19.94 -13.21 5.57
C ALA A 129 19.23 -11.84 5.68
N LEU A 130 17.93 -11.82 5.34
CA LEU A 130 17.08 -10.63 5.30
C LEU A 130 15.82 -10.87 6.12
N ARG A 131 15.35 -9.82 6.78
CA ARG A 131 14.08 -9.78 7.50
C ARG A 131 13.28 -8.58 7.02
N ILE A 132 11.99 -8.77 6.82
CA ILE A 132 11.05 -7.67 6.56
C ILE A 132 10.24 -7.37 7.82
N GLY A 133 9.91 -6.11 8.02
CA GLY A 133 8.90 -5.69 8.98
C GLY A 133 8.10 -4.54 8.42
N HIS A 134 6.96 -4.26 9.04
CA HIS A 134 6.09 -3.16 8.63
C HIS A 134 5.51 -2.44 9.84
N ALA A 135 4.99 -1.26 9.57
CA ALA A 135 4.11 -0.48 10.43
C ALA A 135 3.26 0.45 9.56
N VAL A 136 2.42 1.25 10.20
CA VAL A 136 1.65 2.32 9.55
C VAL A 136 2.07 3.68 10.10
N THR A 137 2.06 4.71 9.26
CA THR A 137 2.04 6.11 9.67
C THR A 137 0.60 6.53 9.92
N ARG A 138 0.35 7.38 10.91
CA ARG A 138 -0.98 7.93 11.22
C ARG A 138 -1.36 9.10 10.32
N ASP A 139 -0.35 9.82 9.84
CA ASP A 139 -0.48 10.98 8.95
C ASP A 139 0.81 11.18 8.15
N PHE A 140 0.89 12.24 7.33
CA PHE A 140 2.05 12.55 6.49
C PHE A 140 3.30 13.04 7.25
N ILE A 141 3.19 13.31 8.55
CA ILE A 141 4.30 13.80 9.36
C ILE A 141 4.61 12.85 10.52
N ASP A 142 4.12 11.61 10.45
CA ASP A 142 4.30 10.60 11.49
C ASP A 142 5.59 9.80 11.28
N ALA A 143 6.72 10.43 11.63
CA ALA A 143 8.02 9.79 11.59
C ALA A 143 8.15 8.58 12.53
N ASP A 144 7.30 8.48 13.56
CA ASP A 144 7.25 7.29 14.42
C ASP A 144 6.77 6.05 13.67
N GLY A 145 5.84 6.19 12.74
CA GLY A 145 5.42 5.07 11.88
C GLY A 145 6.59 4.49 11.08
N VAL A 146 7.45 5.35 10.51
CA VAL A 146 8.67 4.91 9.80
C VAL A 146 9.65 4.23 10.76
N ARG A 147 9.89 4.81 11.94
CA ARG A 147 10.75 4.20 12.97
C ARG A 147 10.22 2.84 13.42
N ASN A 148 8.90 2.70 13.58
CA ASN A 148 8.28 1.45 13.98
C ASN A 148 8.42 0.38 12.90
N ALA A 149 8.34 0.71 11.61
CA ALA A 149 8.61 -0.23 10.54
C ALA A 149 10.07 -0.73 10.58
N LEU A 150 11.03 0.15 10.85
CA LEU A 150 12.45 -0.21 11.00
C LEU A 150 12.69 -1.12 12.22
N ARG A 151 12.06 -0.83 13.36
CA ARG A 151 12.12 -1.68 14.56
C ARG A 151 11.47 -3.05 14.31
N SER A 152 10.30 -3.07 13.68
CA SER A 152 9.57 -4.27 13.27
C SER A 152 10.44 -5.17 12.36
N ALA A 153 11.23 -4.56 11.47
CA ALA A 153 12.16 -5.29 10.61
C ALA A 153 13.39 -5.82 11.37
N GLY A 154 13.71 -5.28 12.55
CA GLY A 154 14.77 -5.77 13.42
C GLY A 154 15.96 -4.82 13.63
N LEU A 155 15.85 -3.53 13.27
CA LEU A 155 16.80 -2.53 13.77
C LEU A 155 16.52 -2.22 15.24
N ARG A 156 17.57 -2.04 16.04
CA ARG A 156 17.45 -1.83 17.49
C ARG A 156 17.86 -0.41 17.86
N PHE A 157 16.88 0.41 18.22
CA PHE A 157 17.11 1.77 18.72
C PHE A 157 15.89 2.19 19.57
N THR A 158 16.14 2.85 20.69
CA THR A 158 15.11 3.19 21.67
C THR A 158 14.37 4.46 21.28
N ASP A 159 15.08 5.58 21.20
CA ASP A 159 14.51 6.91 20.91
C ASP A 159 15.26 7.59 19.76
N GLY A 160 14.60 8.57 19.14
CA GLY A 160 15.21 9.36 18.08
C GLY A 160 15.44 8.57 16.79
N LEU A 161 16.48 8.97 16.04
CA LEU A 161 16.84 8.36 14.77
C LEU A 161 17.67 7.08 14.99
N PRO A 162 17.58 6.09 14.07
CA PRO A 162 18.49 4.95 14.07
C PRO A 162 19.95 5.40 13.88
N ASP A 163 20.89 4.61 14.38
CA ASP A 163 22.32 4.87 14.18
C ASP A 163 22.67 4.80 12.67
N GLU A 164 23.47 5.75 12.19
CA GLU A 164 23.88 5.82 10.78
C GLU A 164 24.66 4.57 10.35
N LYS A 165 25.42 3.95 11.26
CA LYS A 165 26.13 2.69 11.02
C LYS A 165 25.15 1.54 10.83
N ASP A 166 24.08 1.47 11.62
CA ASP A 166 23.04 0.46 11.46
C ASP A 166 22.27 0.65 10.15
N LEU A 167 21.94 1.91 9.81
CA LEU A 167 21.31 2.22 8.53
C LEU A 167 22.21 1.83 7.36
N SER A 168 23.48 2.24 7.36
CA SER A 168 24.42 1.95 6.27
C SER A 168 24.70 0.47 6.09
N SER A 169 24.86 -0.29 7.18
CA SER A 169 25.23 -1.71 7.13
C SER A 169 24.04 -2.67 7.01
N ARG A 170 22.88 -2.35 7.60
CA ARG A 170 21.76 -3.28 7.72
C ARG A 170 20.53 -2.91 6.91
N LEU A 171 20.18 -1.63 6.77
CA LEU A 171 19.00 -1.28 5.99
C LEU A 171 19.24 -1.61 4.51
N VAL A 172 18.34 -2.40 3.92
CA VAL A 172 18.41 -2.75 2.49
C VAL A 172 17.48 -1.86 1.70
N HIS A 173 16.21 -1.78 2.10
CA HIS A 173 15.23 -0.98 1.39
C HIS A 173 14.05 -0.60 2.28
N VAL A 174 13.36 0.48 1.91
CA VAL A 174 12.05 0.86 2.46
C VAL A 174 11.06 0.99 1.32
N PHE A 175 9.89 0.37 1.52
CA PHE A 175 8.71 0.52 0.70
C PHE A 175 7.71 1.37 1.48
N ALA A 176 7.28 2.49 0.92
CA ALA A 176 6.25 3.32 1.52
C ALA A 176 5.14 3.59 0.51
N LYS A 177 3.90 3.55 1.01
CA LYS A 177 2.77 4.14 0.31
C LYS A 177 2.59 5.58 0.82
N SER A 178 2.24 6.49 -0.08
CA SER A 178 2.05 7.92 0.22
C SER A 178 0.74 8.39 -0.38
N VAL A 179 -0.37 7.91 0.17
CA VAL A 179 -1.73 8.26 -0.20
C VAL A 179 -2.11 9.59 0.43
N ILE A 180 -2.76 10.45 -0.36
CA ILE A 180 -3.29 11.74 0.10
C ILE A 180 -4.44 11.49 1.09
N PRO A 181 -4.48 12.16 2.26
CA PRO A 181 -5.51 11.94 3.28
C PRO A 181 -6.91 12.28 2.75
N GLY A 182 -7.92 11.69 3.37
CA GLY A 182 -9.33 12.01 3.06
C GLY A 182 -9.79 13.35 3.63
N SER A 183 -9.01 13.93 4.56
CA SER A 183 -9.28 15.19 5.23
C SER A 183 -8.25 16.24 4.81
N ASP A 184 -8.66 17.51 4.79
CA ASP A 184 -7.77 18.66 4.62
C ASP A 184 -7.07 19.05 5.93
N GLN A 185 -7.11 18.19 6.95
CA GLN A 185 -6.47 18.44 8.24
C GLN A 185 -5.43 17.39 8.60
N ILE A 186 -4.28 17.87 9.07
CA ILE A 186 -3.28 17.06 9.76
C ILE A 186 -3.15 17.61 11.18
N ARG A 187 -3.41 16.76 12.18
CA ARG A 187 -3.36 17.11 13.61
C ARG A 187 -4.13 18.41 13.96
N GLY A 188 -5.31 18.57 13.35
CA GLY A 188 -6.21 19.71 13.56
C GLY A 188 -5.82 21.00 12.80
N GLN A 189 -4.81 20.97 11.94
CA GLN A 189 -4.38 22.12 11.14
C GLN A 189 -4.68 21.89 9.67
N ARG A 190 -5.25 22.91 9.02
CA ARG A 190 -5.60 22.86 7.60
C ARG A 190 -4.34 22.75 6.72
N ILE A 191 -4.39 21.87 5.72
CA ILE A 191 -3.42 21.76 4.62
C ILE A 191 -4.11 22.08 3.28
N THR A 192 -3.34 22.39 2.24
CA THR A 192 -3.86 22.74 0.92
C THR A 192 -3.88 21.56 -0.07
N LEU A 193 -3.38 20.39 0.35
CA LEU A 193 -3.09 19.28 -0.56
C LEU A 193 -4.32 18.77 -1.31
N LEU A 194 -5.53 18.91 -0.76
CA LEU A 194 -6.76 18.47 -1.44
C LEU A 194 -7.23 19.42 -2.54
N ASP A 195 -6.78 20.67 -2.55
CA ASP A 195 -7.21 21.65 -3.55
C ASP A 195 -6.11 21.92 -4.59
N ASP A 196 -4.93 21.32 -4.39
CA ASP A 196 -3.75 21.56 -5.20
C ASP A 196 -3.77 20.75 -6.51
N ALA A 197 -3.45 21.43 -7.62
CA ALA A 197 -3.37 20.79 -8.93
C ALA A 197 -2.22 19.77 -9.03
N ASP A 198 -1.15 19.98 -8.23
CA ASP A 198 0.03 19.13 -8.18
C ASP A 198 0.02 18.17 -6.99
N ALA A 199 -1.14 17.97 -6.35
CA ALA A 199 -1.29 17.16 -5.15
C ALA A 199 -0.68 15.75 -5.30
N TYR A 200 -0.77 15.17 -6.51
CA TYR A 200 -0.21 13.87 -6.82
C TYR A 200 1.33 13.83 -6.68
N GLN A 201 2.02 14.83 -7.22
CA GLN A 201 3.47 14.97 -7.16
C GLN A 201 3.91 15.34 -5.75
N ILE A 202 3.21 16.29 -5.12
CA ILE A 202 3.49 16.77 -3.75
C ILE A 202 3.33 15.62 -2.75
N GLY A 203 2.24 14.85 -2.83
CA GLY A 203 1.98 13.72 -1.95
C GLY A 203 3.11 12.68 -1.99
N LYS A 204 3.64 12.38 -3.17
CA LYS A 204 4.81 11.49 -3.31
C LYS A 204 6.08 12.11 -2.73
N ALA A 205 6.32 13.40 -2.98
CA ALA A 205 7.48 14.10 -2.44
C ALA A 205 7.47 14.13 -0.90
N LEU A 206 6.32 14.39 -0.28
CA LEU A 206 6.14 14.41 1.17
C LEU A 206 6.46 13.04 1.79
N GLY A 207 5.90 11.95 1.26
CA GLY A 207 6.21 10.60 1.73
C GLY A 207 7.68 10.22 1.55
N GLY A 208 8.26 10.60 0.40
CA GLY A 208 9.69 10.42 0.12
C GLY A 208 10.58 11.11 1.14
N MET A 209 10.28 12.37 1.45
CA MET A 209 11.04 13.15 2.42
C MET A 209 10.80 12.69 3.86
N LEU A 210 9.60 12.23 4.21
CA LEU A 210 9.34 11.62 5.51
C LEU A 210 10.26 10.43 5.75
N VAL A 211 10.30 9.48 4.81
CA VAL A 211 11.17 8.30 4.93
C VAL A 211 12.64 8.74 4.91
N ALA A 212 13.05 9.58 3.97
CA ALA A 212 14.43 10.02 3.84
C ALA A 212 14.95 10.75 5.08
N SER A 213 14.12 11.56 5.74
CA SER A 213 14.49 12.27 6.97
C SER A 213 14.75 11.33 8.16
N VAL A 214 14.18 10.12 8.13
CA VAL A 214 14.39 9.10 9.17
C VAL A 214 15.56 8.18 8.81
N THR A 215 15.71 7.82 7.54
CA THR A 215 16.67 6.81 7.10
C THR A 215 17.97 7.39 6.54
N GLY A 216 18.05 8.70 6.30
CA GLY A 216 19.18 9.34 5.62
C GLY A 216 19.37 8.88 4.16
N ARG A 217 18.33 8.30 3.53
CA ARG A 217 18.42 7.68 2.19
C ARG A 217 17.32 8.17 1.26
N THR A 218 17.67 8.41 0.00
CA THR A 218 16.72 8.74 -1.07
C THR A 218 16.41 7.55 -1.99
N THR A 219 17.14 6.45 -1.84
CA THR A 219 17.00 5.21 -2.63
C THR A 219 15.89 4.29 -2.08
N ASN A 220 14.74 4.87 -1.74
CA ASN A 220 13.56 4.15 -1.23
C ASN A 220 12.50 4.03 -2.33
N TYR A 221 11.66 2.99 -2.25
CA TYR A 221 10.47 2.90 -3.09
C TYR A 221 9.32 3.65 -2.43
N VAL A 222 8.90 4.77 -3.02
CA VAL A 222 7.72 5.51 -2.57
C VAL A 222 6.70 5.58 -3.70
N SER A 223 5.60 4.88 -3.51
CA SER A 223 4.44 4.88 -4.41
C SER A 223 3.31 5.67 -3.78
N GLY A 224 2.42 6.26 -4.58
CA GLY A 224 1.32 7.06 -4.05
C GLY A 224 1.06 8.33 -4.86
N GLY A 225 0.59 9.36 -4.16
CA GLY A 225 0.07 10.59 -4.74
C GLY A 225 -1.41 10.47 -5.10
N GLU A 226 -1.97 9.26 -5.15
CA GLU A 226 -3.40 9.07 -5.36
C GLU A 226 -4.20 9.30 -4.07
N ARG A 227 -5.50 9.59 -4.21
CA ARG A 227 -6.50 9.49 -3.13
C ARG A 227 -7.11 8.09 -3.06
N ASN A 228 -6.25 7.08 -3.01
CA ASN A 228 -6.70 5.72 -2.74
C ASN A 228 -7.24 5.62 -1.30
N SER A 229 -7.98 4.57 -1.04
CA SER A 229 -8.40 4.18 0.29
C SER A 229 -8.03 2.71 0.53
N HIS A 230 -8.14 2.24 1.76
CA HIS A 230 -7.92 0.84 2.12
C HIS A 230 -6.44 0.34 2.14
N GLN A 231 -5.45 1.24 2.02
CA GLN A 231 -4.01 0.93 2.08
C GLN A 231 -3.38 1.56 3.35
N GLY A 232 -3.74 1.01 4.50
CA GLY A 232 -3.51 1.59 5.82
C GLY A 232 -4.75 2.30 6.39
N PRO A 233 -4.68 2.75 7.65
CA PRO A 233 -5.81 3.39 8.33
C PRO A 233 -6.19 4.73 7.68
N PRO A 234 -7.41 5.24 7.92
CA PRO A 234 -7.83 6.56 7.43
C PRO A 234 -6.83 7.67 7.76
N GLY A 235 -6.32 8.35 6.72
CA GLY A 235 -5.32 9.42 6.85
C GLY A 235 -3.87 8.94 7.04
N GLY A 236 -3.69 7.65 7.31
CA GLY A 236 -2.40 7.01 7.45
C GLY A 236 -1.90 6.31 6.19
N ASN A 237 -0.72 5.72 6.30
CA ASN A 237 -0.06 5.03 5.19
C ASN A 237 0.78 3.85 5.66
N ILE A 238 0.93 2.84 4.81
CA ILE A 238 1.78 1.69 5.10
C ILE A 238 3.27 1.98 4.83
N VAL A 239 4.13 1.43 5.68
CA VAL A 239 5.60 1.46 5.50
C VAL A 239 6.17 0.10 5.86
N ALA A 240 6.92 -0.49 4.95
CA ALA A 240 7.65 -1.73 5.17
C ALA A 240 9.16 -1.51 4.97
N ALA A 241 9.96 -2.16 5.78
CA ALA A 241 11.42 -2.08 5.72
C ALA A 241 12.01 -3.48 5.62
N VAL A 242 13.05 -3.62 4.80
CA VAL A 242 13.84 -4.84 4.68
C VAL A 242 15.24 -4.55 5.22
N VAL A 243 15.71 -5.39 6.12
CA VAL A 243 17.01 -5.26 6.78
C VAL A 243 17.78 -6.55 6.72
N ARG A 244 19.11 -6.47 6.83
CA ARG A 244 19.95 -7.63 7.08
C ARG A 244 19.78 -8.10 8.51
N THR A 245 19.64 -9.42 8.69
CA THR A 245 19.68 -10.04 10.01
C THR A 245 21.08 -9.87 10.62
N GLU A 246 21.18 -9.81 11.94
CA GLU A 246 22.48 -9.91 12.62
C GLU A 246 23.10 -11.27 12.27
N ALA A 247 24.41 -11.28 12.02
CA ALA A 247 25.17 -12.50 11.80
C ALA A 247 25.36 -13.29 13.10
#